data_AF-A0A3N7G940-F1
#
_entry.id   AF-A0A3N7G940-F1
#
_cell.length_a   1.000
_cell.length_b   1.000
_cell.length_c   1.000
_cell.angle_alpha   90.00
_cell.angle_beta   90.00
_cell.angle_gamma   90.00
#
_symmetry.space_group_name_H-M   'P 1'
#
loop_
_entity.id
_entity.type
_entity.pdbx_description
1 polymer ?
#
loop_
_entity_poly.entity_id
_entity_poly.type
_entity_poly.pdbx_seq_one_letter_code
_entity_poly.pdbx_strand_id
1 'polypeptide(L)' 'MNWQQAVLLSSAVFSAAHFSVENFIQLFIIGCVLGCSYSWSGNLCSPILTHSLCNALTLIITFFS' A
#
# COMPACT_ATOMS: atom_id res chain seq x y z
N MET A 1 18.13 5.21 -11.10
CA MET A 1 17.18 4.19 -10.62
C MET A 1 15.81 4.57 -11.16
N ASN A 2 15.13 3.66 -11.86
CA ASN A 2 13.77 3.93 -12.34
C ASN A 2 12.83 3.94 -11.12
N TRP A 3 11.94 4.93 -11.03
CA TRP A 3 11.00 5.09 -9.91
C TRP A 3 10.18 3.81 -9.63
N GLN A 4 9.91 3.02 -10.68
CA GLN A 4 9.28 1.70 -10.61
C GLN A 4 10.03 0.72 -9.70
N GLN A 5 11.37 0.68 -9.75
CA GLN A 5 12.18 -0.20 -8.91
C GLN A 5 12.11 0.22 -7.44
N ALA A 6 12.03 1.53 -7.18
CA ALA A 6 11.86 2.05 -5.82
C ALA A 6 10.47 1.68 -5.26
N VAL A 7 9.41 1.78 -6.07
CA VAL A 7 8.06 1.36 -5.68
C VAL A 7 8.00 -0.15 -5.40
N LEU A 8 8.61 -0.99 -6.25
CA LEU A 8 8.61 -2.43 -6.03
C LEU A 8 9.36 -2.82 -4.75
N LEU A 9 10.53 -2.21 -4.51
CA LEU A 9 11.31 -2.48 -3.31
C LEU A 9 10.60 -2.02 -2.05
N SER A 10 10.03 -0.80 -2.05
CA SER A 10 9.29 -0.28 -0.89
C SER A 10 8.04 -1.10 -0.59
N SER A 11 7.35 -1.58 -1.62
CA SER A 11 6.17 -2.45 -1.48
C SER A 11 6.52 -3.83 -0.92
N ALA A 12 7.66 -4.40 -1.34
CA ALA A 12 8.15 -5.67 -0.80
C ALA A 12 8.52 -5.54 0.68
N VAL A 13 9.24 -4.47 1.05
CA VAL A 13 9.61 -4.17 2.44
C VAL A 13 8.36 -3.92 3.30
N PHE A 14 7.40 -3.15 2.79
CA PHE A 14 6.13 -2.87 3.47
C PHE A 14 5.36 -4.17 3.77
N SER A 15 5.22 -5.05 2.78
CA SER A 15 4.53 -6.33 2.94
C SER A 15 5.27 -7.26 3.92
N ALA A 16 6.60 -7.34 3.84
CA ALA A 16 7.41 -8.15 4.75
C ALA A 16 7.32 -7.66 6.21
N ALA A 17 7.24 -6.34 6.44
CA ALA A 17 7.14 -5.74 7.77
C ALA A 17 5.81 -6.06 8.50
N HIS A 18 4.78 -6.51 7.79
CA HIS A 18 3.50 -6.87 8.38
C HIS A 18 3.46 -8.31 8.91
N PHE A 19 4.50 -9.12 8.66
CA PHE A 19 4.63 -10.50 9.17
C PHE A 19 3.42 -11.40 8.92
N SER A 20 2.61 -11.10 7.90
CA SER A 20 1.37 -11.83 7.60
C SER A 20 1.50 -12.43 6.20
N VAL A 21 1.79 -13.74 6.14
CA VAL A 21 2.02 -14.45 4.87
C VAL A 21 0.73 -14.52 4.03
N GLU A 22 -0.43 -14.72 4.68
CA GLU A 22 -1.73 -14.78 4.00
C GLU A 22 -2.07 -13.45 3.30
N ASN A 23 -1.76 -12.33 3.95
CA ASN A 23 -2.04 -11.00 3.42
C ASN A 23 -0.90 -10.42 2.57
N PHE A 24 0.19 -11.17 2.36
CA PHE A 24 1.41 -10.65 1.73
C PHE A 24 1.16 -10.09 0.32
N ILE A 25 0.41 -10.83 -0.50
CA ILE A 25 0.04 -10.39 -1.86
C ILE A 25 -0.79 -9.10 -1.79
N GLN A 26 -1.76 -9.04 -0.87
CA GLN A 26 -2.66 -7.90 -0.75
C GLN A 26 -1.91 -6.64 -0.28
N LEU A 27 -1.08 -6.77 0.75
CA LEU A 27 -0.23 -5.71 1.28
C LEU A 27 0.79 -5.22 0.24
N PHE A 28 1.34 -6.13 -0.56
CA PHE A 28 2.24 -5.77 -1.66
C PHE A 28 1.55 -4.93 -2.73
N ILE A 29 0.33 -5.31 -3.14
CA ILE A 29 -0.47 -4.55 -4.11
C ILE A 29 -0.79 -3.16 -3.56
N ILE A 30 -1.22 -3.06 -2.30
CA ILE A 30 -1.50 -1.77 -1.65
C ILE A 30 -0.22 -0.92 -1.59
N GLY A 31 0.93 -1.51 -1.24
CA GLY A 31 2.23 -0.83 -1.25
C GLY A 31 2.57 -0.24 -2.63
N CYS A 32 2.31 -0.99 -3.71
CA CYS A 32 2.55 -0.52 -5.06
C CYS A 32 1.66 0.67 -5.41
N VAL A 33 0.37 0.61 -5.04
CA VAL A 33 -0.59 1.71 -5.24
C VAL A 33 -0.14 2.97 -4.50
N LEU A 34 0.32 2.84 -3.25
CA LEU A 34 0.82 3.96 -2.45
C LEU A 34 2.09 4.57 -3.06
N GLY A 35 3.05 3.75 -3.49
CA GLY A 35 4.28 4.22 -4.13
C GLY A 35 4.04 4.90 -5.47
N CYS A 36 3.10 4.38 -6.27
CA CYS A 36 2.65 5.02 -7.51
C CYS A 36 1.92 6.34 -7.25
N SER A 37 1.02 6.36 -6.25
CA SER A 37 0.28 7.55 -5.84
C SER A 37 1.22 8.69 -5.44
N TYR A 38 2.24 8.38 -4.63
CA TYR A 38 3.30 9.34 -4.30
C TYR A 38 4.11 9.79 -5.52
N SER A 39 4.54 8.84 -6.37
CA SER A 39 5.36 9.14 -7.55
C SER A 39 4.64 10.02 -8.56
N TRP A 40 3.31 9.93 -8.63
CA TRP A 40 2.48 10.74 -9.52
C TRP A 40 2.12 12.11 -8.95
N SER A 41 1.77 12.17 -7.66
CA SER A 41 1.28 13.41 -7.02
C SER A 41 2.40 14.26 -6.39
N GLY A 42 3.57 13.68 -6.11
CA GLY A 42 4.70 14.34 -5.46
C GLY A 42 4.43 14.81 -4.02
N ASN A 43 3.30 14.39 -3.42
CA ASN A 43 2.84 14.84 -2.11
C ASN A 43 2.55 13.63 -1.20
N LEU A 44 2.94 13.71 0.07
CA LEU A 44 2.65 12.68 1.06
C LEU A 44 1.16 12.60 1.43
N CYS A 45 0.38 13.67 1.26
CA CYS A 45 -1.05 13.64 1.56
C CYS A 45 -1.80 12.61 0.72
N SER A 46 -1.43 12.45 -0.56
CA SER A 46 -2.10 11.52 -1.46
C SER A 46 -2.03 10.06 -0.99
N PRO A 47 -0.84 9.46 -0.75
CA PRO A 47 -0.76 8.10 -0.20
C PRO A 47 -1.36 7.99 1.21
N ILE A 48 -1.29 9.03 2.06
CA ILE A 48 -1.92 8.99 3.39
C ILE A 48 -3.44 8.83 3.29
N LEU A 49 -4.09 9.61 2.42
CA LEU A 49 -5.53 9.50 2.20
C LEU A 49 -5.89 8.14 1.58
N THR A 50 -5.14 7.69 0.57
CA THR A 50 -5.38 6.39 -0.06
C THR A 50 -5.26 5.25 0.95
N HIS A 51 -4.23 5.26 1.79
CA HIS A 51 -4.03 4.22 2.80
C HIS A 51 -5.14 4.24 3.86
N SER A 52 -5.53 5.44 4.33
CA SER A 52 -6.63 5.59 5.29
C SER A 52 -7.95 5.05 4.72
N LEU A 53 -8.23 5.32 3.44
CA LEU A 53 -9.40 4.79 2.76
C LEU A 53 -9.36 3.26 2.62
N CYS A 54 -8.21 2.68 2.27
CA CYS A 54 -8.02 1.23 2.23
C CYS A 54 -8.27 0.58 3.60
N ASN A 55 -7.79 1.19 4.68
CA ASN A 55 -8.01 0.70 6.04
C ASN A 55 -9.49 0.78 6.43
N ALA A 56 -10.16 1.89 6.12
CA ALA A 56 -11.59 2.05 6.36
C ALA A 56 -12.42 1.02 5.57
N LEU A 57 -12.09 0.79 4.30
CA LEU A 57 -12.77 -0.21 3.47
C LEU A 57 -12.55 -1.62 4.03
N THR A 58 -11.34 -1.96 4.43
CA THR A 58 -11.03 -3.25 5.05
C THR A 58 -11.84 -3.44 6.32
N LEU A 59 -11.90 -2.42 7.19
CA LEU A 59 -12.71 -2.45 8.40
C LEU A 59 -14.20 -2.68 8.10
N ILE A 60 -14.75 -1.97 7.11
CA ILE A 60 -16.15 -2.14 6.67
C ILE A 60 -16.37 -3.57 6.18
N ILE A 61 -15.52 -4.08 5.28
CA ILE A 61 -15.63 -5.44 4.75
C ILE A 61 -15.57 -6.46 5.88
N THR A 62 -14.60 -6.35 6.79
CA THR A 62 -14.47 -7.26 7.94
C THR A 62 -15.64 -7.14 8.93
N PHE A 63 -16.29 -5.97 9.03
CA PHE A 63 -17.43 -5.79 9.92
C PHE A 63 -18.74 -6.36 9.37
N PHE A 64 -18.90 -6.36 8.04
CA PHE A 64 -20.09 -6.88 7.36
C PHE A 64 -19.93 -8.32 6.81
N SER A 65 -18.72 -8.88 6.88
CA SER A 65 -18.41 -10.27 6.54
C SER A 65 -18.59 -11.19 7.74
#